data_AF-A0A8S1V0H0-F1
#
_entry.id   AF-A0A8S1V0H0-F1
#
_cell.length_a   1.000
_cell.length_b   1.000
_cell.length_c   1.000
_cell.angle_alpha   90.00
_cell.angle_beta   90.00
_cell.angle_gamma   90.00
#
_symmetry.space_group_name_H-M   'P 1'
#
loop_
_entity.id
_entity.type
_entity.pdbx_description
1 polymer ?
#
loop_
_entity_poly.entity_id
_entity_poly.type
_entity_poly.pdbx_seq_one_letter_code
_entity_poly.pdbx_strand_id
1 'polypeptide(L)'
;MCLPLKFIQLFIRINCFCFIILGIVLISQVFVTLSDDVSNDGNGIVFTFSVGIAVIIVGASGLLSSYCPNFCIIFIYSCFIIFIGVLTVYITISLTILKDQLFSDKFDCKTSELPAAQKTKEQILWAETQFCKHDCICYIERIQDWNSDYLENNRIHYTTNKQMSDITSYQKCKKWIKIEGASSSYIAFLEEKYHCSGWCKSHPVYLFSNINNGIPKDACYRYFEQEYEYYVNKSYIDYLIVDFLYLFNLCFAICQCYQTNRYKNSRIYPQILYELASQ
;
A
#
# COMPACT_ATOMS: atom_id res chain seq x y z
N MET A 1 27.57 -0.52 -29.44
CA MET A 1 26.73 -1.08 -30.51
C MET A 1 25.29 -1.08 -30.02
N CYS A 2 24.34 -0.48 -30.75
CA CYS A 2 22.93 -0.55 -30.37
C CYS A 2 22.33 -1.87 -30.88
N LEU A 3 21.44 -2.47 -30.09
CA LEU A 3 20.66 -3.64 -30.49
C LEU A 3 19.80 -3.35 -31.74
N PRO A 4 19.41 -4.37 -32.52
CA PRO A 4 18.56 -4.18 -33.70
C PRO A 4 17.22 -3.55 -33.31
N LEU A 5 16.75 -2.58 -34.10
CA LEU A 5 15.55 -1.78 -33.81
C LEU A 5 14.31 -2.64 -33.50
N LYS A 6 14.11 -3.72 -34.25
CA LYS A 6 12.99 -4.66 -34.05
C LYS A 6 13.00 -5.30 -32.65
N PHE A 7 14.19 -5.60 -32.12
CA PHE A 7 14.32 -6.18 -30.79
C PHE A 7 14.01 -5.15 -29.69
N ILE A 8 14.51 -3.92 -29.85
CA ILE A 8 14.20 -2.81 -28.93
C ILE A 8 12.69 -2.52 -28.91
N GLN A 9 12.06 -2.46 -30.09
CA GLN A 9 10.63 -2.24 -30.22
C GLN A 9 9.80 -3.35 -29.58
N LEU A 10 10.19 -4.62 -29.76
CA LEU A 10 9.53 -5.77 -29.15
C LEU A 10 9.61 -5.71 -27.62
N PHE A 11 10.79 -5.39 -27.07
CA PHE A 11 10.97 -5.29 -25.63
C PHE A 11 10.12 -4.16 -25.03
N ILE A 12 10.12 -2.97 -25.65
CA ILE A 12 9.27 -1.85 -25.22
C ILE A 12 7.79 -2.24 -25.29
N ARG A 13 7.36 -2.96 -26.33
CA ARG A 13 5.96 -3.43 -26.44
C ARG A 13 5.57 -4.34 -25.28
N ILE A 14 6.39 -5.32 -24.95
CA ILE A 14 6.13 -6.25 -23.84
C ILE A 14 6.01 -5.47 -22.52
N ASN A 15 6.97 -4.60 -22.21
CA ASN A 15 6.95 -3.81 -20.98
C ASN A 15 5.73 -2.87 -20.90
N CYS A 16 5.42 -2.17 -21.99
CA CYS A 16 4.28 -1.26 -22.03
C CYS A 16 2.94 -2.00 -21.92
N PHE A 17 2.85 -3.22 -22.47
CA PHE A 17 1.68 -4.07 -22.30
C PHE A 17 1.54 -4.52 -20.84
N CYS A 18 2.63 -4.89 -20.17
CA CYS A 18 2.63 -5.19 -18.73
C CYS A 18 2.17 -3.99 -17.89
N PHE A 19 2.58 -2.76 -18.23
CA PHE A 19 2.10 -1.55 -17.55
C PHE A 19 0.59 -1.34 -17.72
N ILE A 20 0.03 -1.56 -18.92
CA ILE A 20 -1.42 -1.47 -19.12
C ILE A 20 -2.15 -2.50 -18.24
N ILE A 21 -1.69 -3.74 -18.22
CA ILE A 21 -2.28 -4.78 -17.35
C ILE A 21 -2.21 -4.35 -15.88
N LEU A 22 -1.05 -3.86 -15.43
CA LEU A 22 -0.86 -3.41 -14.05
C LEU A 22 -1.80 -2.24 -13.71
N GLY A 23 -1.96 -1.27 -14.61
CA GLY A 23 -2.89 -0.17 -14.44
C GLY A 23 -4.36 -0.63 -14.35
N ILE A 24 -4.76 -1.61 -15.16
CA ILE A 24 -6.10 -2.22 -15.08
C ILE A 24 -6.29 -2.91 -13.72
N VAL A 25 -5.30 -3.69 -13.26
CA VAL A 25 -5.36 -4.36 -11.95
C VAL A 25 -5.51 -3.35 -10.81
N LEU A 26 -4.76 -2.24 -10.83
CA LEU A 26 -4.88 -1.18 -9.82
C LEU A 26 -6.28 -0.56 -9.80
N ILE A 27 -6.85 -0.30 -10.97
CA ILE A 27 -8.22 0.23 -11.09
C ILE A 27 -9.24 -0.80 -10.58
N SER A 28 -9.07 -2.09 -10.91
CA SER A 28 -9.94 -3.16 -10.42
C SER A 28 -9.91 -3.29 -8.90
N GLN A 29 -8.74 -3.12 -8.26
CA GLN A 29 -8.63 -3.13 -6.79
C GLN A 29 -9.46 -2.02 -6.15
N VAL A 30 -9.50 -0.82 -6.74
CA VAL A 30 -10.34 0.28 -6.25
C VAL A 30 -11.81 -0.10 -6.21
N PHE A 31 -12.31 -0.80 -7.23
CA PHE A 31 -13.71 -1.25 -7.26
C PHE A 31 -14.02 -2.29 -6.18
N VAL A 32 -13.09 -3.21 -5.91
CA VAL A 32 -13.23 -4.20 -4.82
C VAL A 32 -13.22 -3.50 -3.45
N THR A 33 -12.31 -2.54 -3.25
CA THR A 33 -12.25 -1.79 -1.99
C THR A 33 -13.52 -0.96 -1.75
N LEU A 34 -14.09 -0.37 -2.81
CA LEU A 34 -15.36 0.36 -2.73
C LEU A 34 -16.56 -0.56 -2.43
N SER A 35 -16.53 -1.82 -2.87
CA SER A 35 -17.63 -2.76 -2.60
C SER A 35 -17.65 -3.29 -1.17
N ASP A 36 -16.49 -3.35 -0.51
CA ASP A 36 -16.36 -4.00 0.80
C ASP A 36 -16.69 -3.06 1.99
N ASP A 37 -17.03 -1.78 1.74
CA ASP A 37 -17.32 -0.76 2.77
C ASP A 37 -16.19 -0.58 3.83
N VAL A 38 -15.01 -1.16 3.57
CA VAL A 38 -13.85 -1.14 4.45
C VAL A 38 -13.19 0.24 4.34
N SER A 39 -13.57 1.12 5.26
CA SER A 39 -12.98 2.44 5.49
C SER A 39 -12.94 3.36 4.27
N ASN A 40 -13.93 4.27 4.20
CA ASN A 40 -13.92 5.47 3.36
C ASN A 40 -12.75 6.40 3.72
N ASP A 41 -11.52 6.02 3.36
CA ASP A 41 -10.44 6.97 3.13
C ASP A 41 -10.44 7.34 1.65
N GLY A 42 -11.34 8.27 1.29
CA GLY A 42 -11.57 8.68 -0.09
C GLY A 42 -10.31 9.18 -0.79
N ASN A 43 -9.32 9.67 -0.04
CA ASN A 43 -8.06 10.17 -0.60
C ASN A 43 -7.19 9.02 -1.15
N GLY A 44 -7.07 7.90 -0.41
CA GLY A 44 -6.30 6.74 -0.86
C GLY A 44 -6.91 6.08 -2.10
N ILE A 45 -8.24 6.05 -2.17
CA ILE A 45 -8.98 5.54 -3.33
C ILE A 45 -8.75 6.42 -4.56
N VAL A 46 -8.93 7.74 -4.43
CA VAL A 46 -8.72 8.70 -5.52
C VAL A 46 -7.27 8.66 -6.01
N PHE A 47 -6.31 8.55 -5.09
CA PHE A 47 -4.90 8.43 -5.42
C PHE A 47 -4.63 7.17 -6.25
N THR A 48 -5.05 6.00 -5.76
CA THR A 48 -4.81 4.71 -6.44
C THR A 48 -5.45 4.67 -7.82
N PHE A 49 -6.66 5.20 -7.97
CA PHE A 49 -7.34 5.31 -9.25
C PHE A 49 -6.59 6.24 -10.23
N SER A 50 -6.12 7.39 -9.75
CA SER A 50 -5.36 8.36 -10.56
C SER A 50 -4.03 7.77 -11.04
N VAL A 51 -3.32 7.04 -10.18
CA VAL A 51 -2.09 6.33 -10.54
C VAL A 51 -2.38 5.24 -11.58
N GLY A 52 -3.45 4.46 -11.41
CA GLY A 52 -3.85 3.43 -12.38
C GLY A 52 -4.09 4.00 -13.78
N ILE A 53 -4.81 5.12 -13.90
CA ILE A 53 -5.01 5.82 -15.17
C ILE A 53 -3.69 6.32 -15.75
N ALA A 54 -2.84 6.97 -14.95
CA ALA A 54 -1.56 7.49 -15.40
C ALA A 54 -0.67 6.38 -15.97
N VAL A 55 -0.61 5.21 -15.32
CA VAL A 55 0.15 4.04 -15.79
C VAL A 55 -0.38 3.53 -17.12
N ILE A 56 -1.70 3.48 -17.32
CA ILE A 56 -2.32 3.09 -18.60
C ILE A 56 -1.95 4.08 -19.71
N ILE A 57 -2.01 5.38 -19.45
CA ILE A 57 -1.66 6.42 -20.44
C ILE A 57 -0.18 6.27 -20.85
N VAL A 58 0.72 6.03 -19.89
CA VAL A 58 2.13 5.82 -20.18
C VAL A 58 2.34 4.55 -20.99
N GLY A 59 1.71 3.43 -20.61
CA GLY A 59 1.77 2.18 -21.37
C GLY A 59 1.23 2.34 -22.80
N ALA A 60 0.09 3.01 -22.98
CA ALA A 60 -0.49 3.28 -24.29
C ALA A 60 0.41 4.16 -25.17
N SER A 61 1.00 5.23 -24.58
CA SER A 61 1.94 6.09 -25.30
C SER A 61 3.20 5.34 -25.75
N GLY A 62 3.71 4.44 -24.92
CA GLY A 62 4.85 3.57 -25.24
C GLY A 62 4.53 2.58 -26.35
N LEU A 63 3.37 1.93 -26.31
CA LEU A 63 2.90 1.07 -27.41
C LEU A 63 2.78 1.85 -28.73
N LEU A 64 2.10 3.00 -28.71
CA LEU A 64 1.95 3.86 -29.90
C LEU A 64 3.30 4.29 -30.47
N SER A 65 4.26 4.64 -29.60
CA SER A 65 5.63 5.01 -30.01
C SER A 65 6.36 3.87 -30.72
N SER A 66 6.03 2.61 -30.40
CA SER A 66 6.66 1.42 -30.97
C SER A 66 6.01 0.95 -32.27
N TYR A 67 4.70 1.19 -32.46
CA TYR A 67 4.00 0.91 -33.72
C TYR A 67 4.21 2.02 -34.76
N CYS A 68 4.09 3.28 -34.33
CA CYS A 68 4.19 4.45 -35.18
C CYS A 68 5.32 5.35 -34.65
N PRO A 69 6.60 5.07 -34.99
CA PRO A 69 7.75 5.79 -34.45
C PRO A 69 7.84 7.22 -35.02
N ASN A 70 7.02 8.11 -34.46
CA ASN A 70 7.12 9.55 -34.67
C ASN A 70 7.95 10.16 -33.53
N PHE A 71 8.86 11.07 -33.88
CA PHE A 71 9.70 11.79 -32.92
C PHE A 71 8.88 12.43 -31.79
N CYS A 72 7.73 13.03 -32.11
CA CYS A 72 6.86 13.65 -31.11
C CYS A 72 6.31 12.65 -30.08
N ILE A 73 5.88 11.46 -30.52
CA ILE A 73 5.32 10.43 -29.63
C ILE A 73 6.42 9.83 -28.74
N ILE A 74 7.59 9.56 -29.32
CA ILE A 74 8.75 9.05 -28.56
C ILE A 74 9.20 10.08 -27.52
N PHE A 75 9.19 11.37 -27.87
CA PHE A 75 9.52 12.45 -26.94
C PHE A 75 8.53 12.53 -25.78
N ILE A 76 7.21 12.52 -26.06
CA ILE A 76 6.17 12.54 -25.02
C ILE A 76 6.31 11.33 -24.08
N TYR A 77 6.46 10.13 -24.64
CA TYR A 77 6.70 8.91 -23.85
C TYR A 77 7.95 9.03 -22.97
N SER A 78 9.05 9.56 -23.51
CA SER A 78 10.30 9.77 -22.77
C SER A 78 10.12 10.77 -21.63
N CYS A 79 9.36 11.86 -21.83
CA CYS A 79 9.03 12.81 -20.77
C CYS A 79 8.24 12.17 -19.64
N PHE A 80 7.23 11.34 -19.97
CA PHE A 80 6.45 10.61 -18.97
C PHE A 80 7.29 9.61 -18.18
N ILE A 81 8.14 8.86 -18.87
CA ILE A 81 9.11 7.97 -18.25
C ILE A 81 9.99 8.77 -17.29
N ILE A 82 10.66 9.85 -17.75
CA ILE A 82 11.50 10.70 -16.90
C ILE A 82 10.76 11.19 -15.65
N PHE A 83 9.53 11.66 -15.81
CA PHE A 83 8.72 12.11 -14.69
C PHE A 83 8.45 10.98 -13.68
N ILE A 84 8.01 9.81 -14.14
CA ILE A 84 7.77 8.65 -13.27
C ILE A 84 9.05 8.18 -12.58
N GLY A 85 10.17 8.12 -13.30
CA GLY A 85 11.46 7.70 -12.73
C GLY A 85 11.97 8.64 -11.65
N VAL A 86 11.76 9.95 -11.79
CA VAL A 86 12.10 10.91 -10.72
C VAL A 86 11.24 10.66 -9.48
N LEU A 87 9.94 10.36 -9.67
CA LEU A 87 9.05 10.03 -8.56
C LEU A 87 9.44 8.72 -7.87
N THR A 88 9.79 7.67 -8.61
CA THR A 88 10.18 6.38 -8.01
C THR A 88 11.50 6.53 -7.24
N VAL A 89 12.50 7.20 -7.80
CA VAL A 89 13.76 7.50 -7.10
C VAL A 89 13.52 8.31 -5.83
N TYR A 90 12.64 9.31 -5.87
CA TYR A 90 12.25 10.08 -4.69
C TYR A 90 11.63 9.19 -3.60
N ILE A 91 10.75 8.26 -3.98
CA ILE A 91 10.13 7.29 -3.07
C ILE A 91 11.21 6.35 -2.50
N THR A 92 12.11 5.81 -3.33
CA THR A 92 13.20 4.92 -2.90
C THR A 92 14.11 5.60 -1.87
N ILE A 93 14.49 6.87 -2.10
CA ILE A 93 15.27 7.66 -1.15
C ILE A 93 14.48 7.88 0.14
N SER A 94 13.20 8.23 0.05
CA SER A 94 12.33 8.42 1.22
C SER A 94 12.21 7.14 2.05
N LEU A 95 12.05 5.98 1.40
CA LEU A 95 12.02 4.67 2.04
C LEU A 95 13.36 4.31 2.68
N THR A 96 14.49 4.74 2.09
CA THR A 96 15.83 4.52 2.68
C THR A 96 15.98 5.32 3.97
N ILE A 97 15.60 6.59 3.97
CA ILE A 97 15.61 7.44 5.16
C ILE A 97 14.68 6.86 6.23
N LEU A 98 13.47 6.45 5.83
CA LEU A 98 12.50 5.81 6.72
C LEU A 98 13.04 4.52 7.33
N LYS A 99 13.70 3.69 6.51
CA LYS A 99 14.37 2.47 6.92
C LYS A 99 15.42 2.79 7.98
N ASP A 100 16.34 3.72 7.71
CA ASP A 100 17.39 4.08 8.67
C ASP A 100 16.81 4.62 9.99
N GLN A 101 15.70 5.35 9.94
CA GLN A 101 14.98 5.80 11.14
C GLN A 101 14.36 4.65 11.94
N LEU A 102 13.87 3.61 11.27
CA LEU A 102 13.32 2.40 11.92
C LEU A 102 14.43 1.53 12.54
N PHE A 103 15.56 1.38 11.86
CA PHE A 103 16.66 0.49 12.28
C PHE A 103 17.63 1.15 13.27
N SER A 104 17.62 2.47 13.41
CA SER A 104 18.29 3.14 14.52
C SER A 104 17.43 2.93 15.78
N ASP A 105 17.99 2.38 16.86
CA ASP A 105 17.36 1.99 18.16
C ASP A 105 16.48 3.06 18.89
N LYS A 106 16.03 4.10 18.20
CA LYS A 106 15.12 5.16 18.64
C LYS A 106 13.65 4.77 18.53
N PHE A 107 13.33 3.60 18.01
CA PHE A 107 11.97 3.10 17.92
C PHE A 107 11.51 2.52 19.26
N ASP A 108 11.11 3.40 20.18
CA ASP A 108 10.43 3.02 21.42
C ASP A 108 8.91 3.25 21.27
N CYS A 109 8.13 2.34 21.83
CA CYS A 109 6.67 2.37 21.86
C CYS A 109 6.12 3.66 22.51
N LYS A 110 6.94 4.32 23.35
CA LYS A 110 6.56 5.54 24.07
C LYS A 110 6.81 6.82 23.27
N THR A 111 7.94 6.92 22.59
CA THR A 111 8.44 8.15 21.97
C THR A 111 8.51 8.10 20.45
N SER A 112 7.92 7.07 19.83
CA SER A 112 7.97 6.84 18.38
C SER A 112 7.82 8.15 17.59
N GLU A 113 8.88 8.56 16.89
CA GLU A 113 8.91 9.79 16.10
C GLU A 113 8.10 9.66 14.80
N LEU A 114 7.65 8.44 14.45
CA LEU A 114 6.83 8.21 13.27
C LEU A 114 5.41 8.74 13.48
N PRO A 115 4.94 9.72 12.67
CA PRO A 115 3.60 10.28 12.81
C PRO A 115 2.49 9.22 12.76
N ALA A 116 2.65 8.21 11.91
CA ALA A 116 1.69 7.11 11.79
C ALA A 116 1.62 6.25 13.06
N ALA A 117 2.77 5.94 13.67
CA ALA A 117 2.84 5.18 14.92
C ALA A 117 2.25 5.99 16.09
N GLN A 118 2.52 7.29 16.15
CA GLN A 118 1.96 8.17 17.18
C GLN A 118 0.43 8.26 17.09
N LYS A 119 -0.13 8.50 15.90
CA LYS A 119 -1.59 8.55 15.72
C LYS A 119 -2.24 7.19 15.99
N THR A 120 -1.58 6.09 15.64
CA THR A 120 -2.03 4.72 15.97
C THR A 120 -2.04 4.49 17.48
N LYS A 121 -1.00 4.91 18.20
CA LYS A 121 -0.92 4.87 19.66
C LYS A 121 -2.06 5.65 20.29
N GLU A 122 -2.32 6.88 19.84
CA GLU A 122 -3.43 7.71 20.34
C GLU A 122 -4.78 7.02 20.13
N GLN A 123 -4.99 6.40 18.97
CA GLN A 123 -6.19 5.63 18.67
C GLN A 123 -6.39 4.43 19.60
N ILE A 124 -5.31 3.68 19.88
CA ILE A 124 -5.36 2.53 20.80
C ILE A 124 -5.62 3.00 22.22
N LEU A 125 -4.88 3.99 22.71
CA LEU A 125 -5.08 4.56 24.06
C LEU A 125 -6.51 5.07 24.23
N TRP A 126 -7.09 5.68 23.20
CA TRP A 126 -8.48 6.09 23.25
C TRP A 126 -9.42 4.90 23.38
N ALA A 127 -9.23 3.86 22.57
CA ALA A 127 -10.00 2.62 22.67
C ALA A 127 -9.87 1.96 24.05
N GLU A 128 -8.68 1.92 24.65
CA GLU A 128 -8.45 1.41 26.02
C GLU A 128 -9.29 2.15 27.07
N THR A 129 -9.49 3.46 26.92
CA THR A 129 -10.26 4.26 27.89
C THR A 129 -11.78 4.16 27.73
N GLN A 130 -12.27 3.73 26.56
CA GLN A 130 -13.70 3.77 26.23
C GLN A 130 -14.33 2.39 26.05
N PHE A 131 -13.57 1.42 25.52
CA PHE A 131 -14.06 0.09 25.20
C PHE A 131 -14.29 -0.74 26.47
N CYS A 132 -15.46 -1.38 26.58
CA CYS A 132 -15.89 -2.11 27.77
C CYS A 132 -15.87 -1.24 29.05
N LYS A 133 -16.25 0.04 28.94
CA LYS A 133 -16.41 0.99 30.06
C LYS A 133 -17.84 1.51 30.10
N HIS A 134 -18.13 2.46 31.00
CA HIS A 134 -19.49 2.93 31.30
C HIS A 134 -20.37 3.26 30.08
N ASP A 135 -19.79 3.79 28.99
CA ASP A 135 -20.53 4.17 27.78
C ASP A 135 -20.57 3.09 26.68
N CYS A 136 -19.87 1.97 26.85
CA CYS A 136 -19.85 0.87 25.89
C CYS A 136 -19.71 -0.48 26.60
N ILE A 137 -20.84 -1.15 26.85
CA ILE A 137 -20.88 -2.48 27.49
C ILE A 137 -20.55 -3.54 26.45
N CYS A 138 -19.55 -4.39 26.73
CA CYS A 138 -19.11 -5.43 25.82
C CYS A 138 -19.88 -6.74 25.98
N TYR A 139 -20.00 -7.50 24.90
CA TYR A 139 -20.62 -8.82 24.90
C TYR A 139 -19.56 -9.93 24.99
N ILE A 140 -19.63 -10.73 26.06
CA ILE A 140 -18.79 -11.91 26.26
C ILE A 140 -19.67 -13.17 26.21
N GLU A 141 -19.41 -14.04 25.24
CA GLU A 141 -20.21 -15.25 25.02
C GLU A 141 -19.95 -16.32 26.09
N ARG A 142 -18.67 -16.56 26.41
CA ARG A 142 -18.24 -17.62 27.34
C ARG A 142 -17.46 -17.04 28.50
N ILE A 143 -18.17 -16.50 29.48
CA ILE A 143 -17.53 -15.92 30.68
C ILE A 143 -16.67 -16.91 31.47
N GLN A 144 -16.93 -18.21 31.32
CA GLN A 144 -16.20 -19.29 31.99
C GLN A 144 -14.74 -19.39 31.54
N ASP A 145 -14.42 -18.92 30.33
CA ASP A 145 -13.06 -18.92 29.78
C ASP A 145 -12.23 -17.74 30.33
N TRP A 146 -12.83 -16.87 31.14
CA TRP A 146 -12.23 -15.68 31.70
C TRP A 146 -12.05 -15.80 33.21
N ASN A 147 -10.94 -15.27 33.71
CA ASN A 147 -10.72 -15.15 35.14
C ASN A 147 -11.56 -13.96 35.68
N SER A 148 -12.44 -14.23 36.66
CA SER A 148 -13.30 -13.21 37.27
C SER A 148 -12.51 -12.07 37.89
N ASP A 149 -11.44 -12.39 38.62
CA ASP A 149 -10.56 -11.40 39.25
C ASP A 149 -9.87 -10.55 38.20
N TYR A 150 -9.59 -11.11 37.03
CA TYR A 150 -8.97 -10.40 35.92
C TYR A 150 -9.91 -9.35 35.31
N LEU A 151 -11.20 -9.67 35.16
CA LEU A 151 -12.19 -8.73 34.62
C LEU A 151 -12.52 -7.62 35.63
N GLU A 152 -12.67 -7.97 36.91
CA GLU A 152 -12.97 -7.02 37.98
C GLU A 152 -11.81 -6.04 38.22
N ASN A 153 -10.57 -6.54 38.33
CA ASN A 153 -9.39 -5.71 38.57
C ASN A 153 -9.15 -4.71 37.41
N ASN A 154 -9.48 -5.11 36.18
CA ASN A 154 -9.36 -4.24 35.00
C ASN A 154 -10.60 -3.38 34.73
N ARG A 155 -11.63 -3.45 35.60
CA ARG A 155 -12.89 -2.69 35.48
C ARG A 155 -13.54 -2.84 34.11
N ILE A 156 -13.64 -4.07 33.62
CA ILE A 156 -14.26 -4.37 32.32
C ILE A 156 -15.77 -4.46 32.52
N HIS A 157 -16.53 -3.57 31.89
CA HIS A 157 -17.99 -3.59 31.87
C HIS A 157 -18.48 -4.48 30.73
N TYR A 158 -19.03 -5.64 31.08
CA TYR A 158 -19.50 -6.63 30.13
C TYR A 158 -20.90 -7.17 30.46
N THR A 159 -21.51 -7.83 29.49
CA THR A 159 -22.73 -8.62 29.63
C THR A 159 -22.59 -9.94 28.87
N THR A 160 -23.23 -10.99 29.36
CA THR A 160 -23.37 -12.27 28.65
C THR A 160 -24.71 -12.37 27.92
N ASN A 161 -25.56 -11.34 28.02
CA ASN A 161 -26.84 -11.30 27.33
C ASN A 161 -26.72 -10.50 26.03
N LYS A 162 -26.78 -11.20 24.90
CA LYS A 162 -26.70 -10.61 23.56
C LYS A 162 -27.79 -9.57 23.27
N GLN A 163 -28.96 -9.68 23.93
CA GLN A 163 -30.04 -8.71 23.79
C GLN A 163 -29.72 -7.36 24.46
N MET A 164 -28.82 -7.36 25.44
CA MET A 164 -28.42 -6.17 26.18
C MET A 164 -27.26 -5.44 25.49
N SER A 165 -26.34 -6.19 24.87
CA SER A 165 -25.29 -5.66 23.99
C SER A 165 -24.81 -6.76 23.04
N ASP A 166 -24.50 -6.40 21.80
CA ASP A 166 -23.83 -7.25 20.80
C ASP A 166 -22.49 -6.63 20.36
N ILE A 167 -21.91 -5.80 21.24
CA ILE A 167 -20.67 -5.08 20.96
C ILE A 167 -19.50 -6.01 21.28
N THR A 168 -18.82 -6.44 20.22
CA THR A 168 -17.66 -7.36 20.31
C THR A 168 -16.33 -6.68 20.04
N SER A 169 -16.35 -5.45 19.52
CA SER A 169 -15.16 -4.68 19.15
C SER A 169 -15.45 -3.18 19.25
N TYR A 170 -14.40 -2.38 19.42
CA TYR A 170 -14.49 -0.94 19.64
C TYR A 170 -15.20 -0.19 18.50
N GLN A 171 -15.04 -0.63 17.25
CA GLN A 171 -15.67 0.01 16.08
C GLN A 171 -17.21 -0.08 16.13
N LYS A 172 -17.78 -1.01 16.90
CA LYS A 172 -19.23 -1.15 17.08
C LYS A 172 -19.79 -0.26 18.20
N CYS A 173 -18.95 0.45 18.95
CA CYS A 173 -19.39 1.41 19.96
C CYS A 173 -19.95 2.70 19.29
N LYS A 174 -21.08 3.22 19.78
CA LYS A 174 -21.76 4.42 19.22
C LYS A 174 -20.92 5.71 19.25
N LYS A 175 -19.94 5.82 20.15
CA LYS A 175 -19.01 6.96 20.26
C LYS A 175 -17.63 6.56 19.72
N TRP A 176 -17.50 6.19 18.46
CA TRP A 176 -16.18 5.98 17.88
C TRP A 176 -15.66 7.31 17.33
N ILE A 177 -14.53 7.80 17.85
CA ILE A 177 -13.84 8.93 17.24
C ILE A 177 -12.97 8.38 16.10
N LYS A 178 -13.12 8.94 14.90
CA LYS A 178 -12.22 8.69 13.78
C LYS A 178 -10.90 9.42 14.06
N ILE A 179 -9.98 8.75 14.74
CA ILE A 179 -8.60 9.22 14.90
C ILE A 179 -7.83 8.79 13.65
N GLU A 180 -7.04 9.69 13.06
CA GLU A 180 -6.29 9.45 11.81
C GLU A 180 -5.05 8.55 12.05
N GLY A 181 -5.20 7.34 12.58
CA GLY A 181 -4.10 6.39 12.79
C GLY A 181 -3.96 5.36 11.66
N ALA A 182 -3.23 4.28 11.93
CA ALA A 182 -3.40 3.05 11.16
C ALA A 182 -4.88 2.64 11.20
N SER A 183 -5.37 2.06 10.09
CA SER A 183 -6.78 1.69 10.03
C SER A 183 -7.11 0.76 11.19
N SER A 184 -8.28 0.97 11.81
CA SER A 184 -8.77 0.09 12.88
C SER A 184 -8.85 -1.37 12.42
N SER A 185 -9.02 -1.60 11.12
CA SER A 185 -8.95 -2.92 10.49
C SER A 185 -7.54 -3.52 10.50
N TYR A 186 -6.50 -2.72 10.28
CA TYR A 186 -5.12 -3.18 10.37
C TYR A 186 -4.73 -3.55 11.82
N ILE A 187 -5.15 -2.75 12.80
CA ILE A 187 -4.92 -3.07 14.21
C ILE A 187 -5.68 -4.35 14.59
N ALA A 188 -6.95 -4.49 14.17
CA ALA A 188 -7.72 -5.73 14.39
C ALA A 188 -7.02 -6.94 13.76
N PHE A 189 -6.47 -6.80 12.56
CA PHE A 189 -5.67 -7.85 11.91
C PHE A 189 -4.45 -8.24 12.74
N LEU A 190 -3.71 -7.27 13.31
CA LEU A 190 -2.58 -7.57 14.19
C LEU A 190 -3.01 -8.30 15.46
N GLU A 191 -4.11 -7.87 16.08
CA GLU A 191 -4.67 -8.53 17.26
C GLU A 191 -5.04 -9.99 16.96
N GLU A 192 -5.70 -10.27 15.84
CA GLU A 192 -6.11 -11.62 15.43
C GLU A 192 -4.92 -12.50 15.05
N LYS A 193 -3.97 -11.96 14.28
CA LYS A 193 -2.81 -12.71 13.77
C LYS A 193 -1.81 -13.05 14.88
N TYR A 194 -1.58 -12.12 15.80
CA TYR A 194 -0.53 -12.26 16.83
C TYR A 194 -1.07 -12.48 18.24
N HIS A 195 -2.39 -12.52 18.43
CA HIS A 195 -3.03 -12.63 19.75
C HIS A 195 -2.52 -11.56 20.72
N CYS A 196 -2.34 -10.34 20.22
CA CYS A 196 -1.88 -9.20 21.00
C CYS A 196 -3.03 -8.23 21.27
N SER A 197 -2.90 -7.38 22.30
CA SER A 197 -3.77 -6.20 22.44
C SER A 197 -3.07 -5.10 23.23
N GLY A 198 -3.53 -3.86 23.06
CA GLY A 198 -2.86 -2.67 23.57
C GLY A 198 -1.58 -2.33 22.80
N TRP A 199 -0.97 -1.19 23.12
CA TRP A 199 0.19 -0.69 22.38
C TRP A 199 1.53 -1.11 22.99
N CYS A 200 1.97 -0.39 24.03
CA CYS A 200 3.21 -0.68 24.77
C CYS A 200 3.05 -1.78 25.82
N LYS A 201 1.83 -1.96 26.31
CA LYS A 201 1.49 -2.89 27.38
C LYS A 201 0.35 -3.75 26.88
N SER A 202 0.36 -5.02 27.30
CA SER A 202 -0.75 -5.92 27.00
C SER A 202 -2.02 -5.37 27.64
N HIS A 203 -3.07 -5.26 26.83
CA HIS A 203 -4.42 -4.91 27.29
C HIS A 203 -5.21 -6.19 27.58
N PRO A 204 -6.07 -6.25 28.61
CA PRO A 204 -6.74 -7.48 29.02
C PRO A 204 -7.73 -8.08 28.04
N VAL A 205 -8.21 -7.30 27.09
CA VAL A 205 -9.20 -7.71 26.09
C VAL A 205 -8.77 -7.18 24.74
N TYR A 206 -9.08 -7.92 23.67
CA TYR A 206 -8.98 -7.40 22.32
C TYR A 206 -9.84 -6.14 22.15
N LEU A 207 -9.25 -5.08 21.62
CA LEU A 207 -9.91 -3.78 21.49
C LEU A 207 -10.59 -3.65 20.13
N PHE A 208 -9.91 -4.06 19.06
CA PHE A 208 -10.31 -3.81 17.68
C PHE A 208 -10.81 -5.06 16.97
N SER A 209 -10.36 -6.23 17.40
CA SER A 209 -10.86 -7.54 16.98
C SER A 209 -11.93 -8.05 17.95
N ASN A 210 -12.48 -9.23 17.70
CA ASN A 210 -13.54 -9.79 18.54
C ASN A 210 -13.00 -10.15 19.94
N ILE A 211 -13.56 -9.53 20.98
CA ILE A 211 -13.25 -9.84 22.38
C ILE A 211 -13.38 -11.33 22.71
N ASN A 212 -14.25 -12.07 22.00
CA ASN A 212 -14.46 -13.50 22.21
C ASN A 212 -13.37 -14.41 21.60
N ASN A 213 -12.33 -13.83 20.99
CA ASN A 213 -11.18 -14.59 20.48
C ASN A 213 -10.24 -15.09 21.60
N GLY A 214 -10.57 -14.83 22.86
CA GLY A 214 -9.83 -15.26 24.05
C GLY A 214 -9.03 -14.14 24.69
N ILE A 215 -8.03 -14.52 25.50
CA ILE A 215 -7.20 -13.58 26.24
C ILE A 215 -5.94 -13.24 25.40
N PRO A 216 -5.67 -11.96 25.10
CA PRO A 216 -4.44 -11.54 24.43
C PRO A 216 -3.22 -11.82 25.31
N LYS A 217 -2.10 -12.18 24.68
CA LYS A 217 -0.87 -12.61 25.37
C LYS A 217 0.11 -11.46 25.55
N ASP A 218 0.25 -10.61 24.54
CA ASP A 218 1.31 -9.63 24.41
C ASP A 218 0.77 -8.25 23.99
N ALA A 219 1.63 -7.23 24.09
CA ALA A 219 1.38 -5.92 23.52
C ALA A 219 1.60 -5.89 22.00
N CYS A 220 0.80 -5.14 21.24
CA CYS A 220 0.88 -5.18 19.78
C CYS A 220 2.04 -4.38 19.17
N TYR A 221 2.70 -3.48 19.89
CA TYR A 221 3.74 -2.62 19.31
C TYR A 221 4.88 -3.41 18.66
N ARG A 222 5.39 -4.45 19.31
CA ARG A 222 6.51 -5.24 18.76
C ARG A 222 6.14 -5.91 17.44
N TYR A 223 4.91 -6.42 17.33
CA TYR A 223 4.43 -7.07 16.11
C TYR A 223 4.11 -6.05 15.01
N PHE A 224 3.59 -4.88 15.40
CA PHE A 224 3.42 -3.75 14.50
C PHE A 224 4.77 -3.32 13.91
N GLU A 225 5.79 -3.15 14.74
CA GLU A 225 7.15 -2.78 14.33
C GLU A 225 7.73 -3.81 13.37
N GLN A 226 7.67 -5.10 13.72
CA GLN A 226 8.17 -6.19 12.87
C GLN A 226 7.48 -6.25 11.50
N GLU A 227 6.15 -6.11 11.47
CA GLU A 227 5.40 -6.09 10.21
C GLU A 227 5.73 -4.82 9.42
N TYR A 228 5.80 -3.67 10.07
CA TYR A 228 6.14 -2.41 9.42
C TYR A 228 7.54 -2.43 8.81
N GLU A 229 8.53 -2.93 9.54
CA GLU A 229 9.89 -3.16 9.05
C GLU A 229 9.90 -4.10 7.84
N TYR A 230 9.19 -5.23 7.94
CA TYR A 230 9.07 -6.18 6.85
C TYR A 230 8.47 -5.54 5.59
N TYR A 231 7.38 -4.78 5.72
CA TYR A 231 6.76 -4.08 4.59
C TYR A 231 7.66 -3.00 4.01
N VAL A 232 8.29 -2.16 4.84
CA VAL A 232 9.22 -1.11 4.37
C VAL A 232 10.41 -1.73 3.64
N ASN A 233 11.01 -2.79 4.18
CA ASN A 233 12.15 -3.46 3.55
C ASN A 233 11.74 -4.15 2.24
N LYS A 234 10.56 -4.79 2.21
CA LYS A 234 10.03 -5.39 1.00
C LYS A 234 9.74 -4.33 -0.07
N SER A 235 9.03 -3.26 0.28
CA SER A 235 8.75 -2.14 -0.62
C SER A 235 10.04 -1.51 -1.15
N TYR A 236 11.06 -1.32 -0.30
CA TYR A 236 12.36 -0.82 -0.74
C TYR A 236 12.98 -1.72 -1.83
N ILE A 237 12.98 -3.04 -1.64
CA ILE A 237 13.48 -3.99 -2.65
C ILE A 237 12.65 -3.91 -3.94
N ASP A 238 11.32 -3.88 -3.82
CA ASP A 238 10.43 -3.79 -4.97
C ASP A 238 10.68 -2.50 -5.78
N TYR A 239 10.82 -1.35 -5.12
CA TYR A 239 11.12 -0.07 -5.77
C TYR A 239 12.51 -0.04 -6.41
N LEU A 240 13.53 -0.68 -5.82
CA LEU A 240 14.84 -0.83 -6.47
C LEU A 240 14.75 -1.63 -7.78
N ILE A 241 13.96 -2.70 -7.82
CA ILE A 241 13.74 -3.48 -9.04
C ILE A 241 13.04 -2.61 -10.09
N VAL A 242 12.03 -1.84 -9.68
CA VAL A 242 11.33 -0.90 -10.57
C VAL A 242 12.28 0.16 -11.13
N ASP A 243 13.13 0.76 -10.29
CA ASP A 243 14.13 1.76 -10.72
C ASP A 243 15.13 1.18 -11.73
N PHE A 244 15.55 -0.07 -11.53
CA PHE A 244 16.40 -0.77 -12.50
C PHE A 244 15.67 -0.99 -13.83
N LEU A 245 14.47 -1.58 -13.83
CA LEU A 245 13.67 -1.79 -15.03
C LEU A 245 13.37 -0.47 -15.75
N TYR A 246 13.16 0.59 -14.99
CA TYR A 246 12.96 1.94 -15.48
C TYR A 246 14.18 2.45 -16.25
N LEU A 247 15.39 2.36 -15.68
CA LEU A 247 16.63 2.76 -16.34
C LEU A 247 16.85 2.00 -17.65
N PHE A 248 16.52 0.71 -17.68
CA PHE A 248 16.56 -0.09 -18.91
C PHE A 248 15.59 0.43 -19.97
N ASN A 249 14.34 0.73 -19.59
CA ASN A 249 13.35 1.29 -20.50
C ASN A 249 13.77 2.67 -21.04
N LEU A 250 14.34 3.53 -20.18
CA LEU A 250 14.84 4.84 -20.61
C LEU A 250 15.99 4.70 -21.61
N CYS A 251 16.95 3.81 -21.36
CA CYS A 251 18.02 3.52 -22.31
C CYS A 251 17.47 3.06 -23.67
N PHE A 252 16.49 2.16 -23.66
CA PHE A 252 15.84 1.70 -24.90
C PHE A 252 15.06 2.80 -25.62
N ALA A 253 14.35 3.66 -24.91
CA ALA A 253 13.65 4.80 -25.49
C ALA A 253 14.62 5.79 -26.16
N ILE A 254 15.75 6.10 -25.51
CA ILE A 254 16.80 6.96 -26.08
C ILE A 254 17.43 6.31 -27.32
N CYS A 255 17.76 5.01 -27.25
CA CYS A 255 18.28 4.27 -28.39
C CYS A 255 17.28 4.25 -29.56
N GLN A 256 15.99 4.04 -29.29
CA GLN A 256 14.93 4.07 -30.31
C GLN A 256 14.81 5.46 -30.94
N CYS A 257 14.88 6.53 -30.15
CA CYS A 257 14.86 7.90 -30.65
C CYS A 257 16.03 8.15 -31.61
N TYR A 258 17.25 7.77 -31.21
CA TYR A 258 18.46 7.94 -32.01
C TYR A 258 18.41 7.14 -33.32
N GLN A 259 18.01 5.88 -33.26
CA GLN A 259 17.90 5.02 -34.45
C GLN A 259 16.82 5.55 -35.41
N THR A 260 15.64 5.91 -34.90
CA THR A 260 14.55 6.47 -35.69
C THR A 260 15.00 7.71 -36.47
N ASN A 261 15.72 8.63 -35.82
CA ASN A 261 16.23 9.83 -36.48
C ASN A 261 17.28 9.51 -37.56
N ARG A 262 18.19 8.56 -37.29
CA ARG A 262 19.21 8.12 -38.25
C ARG A 262 18.58 7.49 -39.51
N TYR A 263 17.56 6.65 -39.34
CA TYR A 263 16.86 6.04 -40.47
C TYR A 263 16.06 7.06 -41.29
N LYS A 264 15.45 8.06 -40.63
CA LYS A 264 14.72 9.14 -41.33
C LYS A 264 15.66 9.96 -42.23
N ASN A 265 16.86 10.24 -41.74
CA ASN A 265 17.88 10.95 -42.52
C ASN A 265 18.54 10.11 -43.62
N SER A 266 18.44 8.77 -43.59
CA SER A 266 19.11 7.89 -44.56
C SER A 266 18.30 7.57 -45.83
N ARG A 267 17.13 8.19 -46.08
CA ARG A 267 16.25 7.93 -47.25
C ARG A 267 15.73 6.48 -47.41
N ILE A 268 15.86 5.59 -46.41
CA ILE A 268 15.35 4.20 -46.46
C ILE A 268 13.95 4.08 -45.79
N TYR A 269 13.40 5.17 -45.26
CA TYR A 269 12.13 5.16 -44.53
C TYR A 269 10.88 4.69 -45.31
N PRO A 270 10.70 4.95 -46.62
CA PRO A 270 9.47 4.51 -47.28
C PRO A 270 9.38 2.99 -47.52
N GLN A 271 10.50 2.26 -47.54
CA GLN A 271 10.47 0.80 -47.78
C GLN A 271 10.02 0.00 -46.55
N ILE A 272 10.45 0.38 -45.34
CA ILE A 272 10.10 -0.34 -44.11
C ILE A 272 8.63 -0.10 -43.72
N LEU A 273 8.10 1.10 -44.00
CA LEU A 273 6.69 1.42 -43.77
C LEU A 273 5.76 0.64 -44.71
N TYR A 274 6.21 0.37 -45.95
CA TYR A 274 5.48 -0.45 -46.91
C TYR A 274 5.44 -1.93 -46.50
N GLU A 275 6.55 -2.47 -45.97
CA GLU A 275 6.59 -3.86 -45.48
C GLU A 275 5.72 -4.06 -44.23
N LEU A 276 5.72 -3.10 -43.28
CA LEU A 276 4.92 -3.17 -42.05
C LEU A 276 3.41 -2.96 -42.28
N ALA A 277 3.00 -2.28 -43.35
CA ALA A 277 1.59 -2.13 -43.73
C ALA A 277 1.05 -3.32 -44.54
N SER A 278 1.94 -4.20 -45.02
CA SER A 278 1.61 -5.37 -45.85
C SER A 278 1.51 -6.69 -45.09
N GLN A 279 1.73 -6.69 -43.76
CA GLN A 279 1.57 -7.82 -42.86
C GLN A 279 0.49 -7.52 -41.82
#